data_AF-A0A949VV43-F1
#
_entry.id   AF-A0A949VV43-F1
#
_cell.length_a   1.000
_cell.length_b   1.000
_cell.length_c   1.000
_cell.angle_alpha   90.00
_cell.angle_beta   90.00
_cell.angle_gamma   90.00
#
_symmetry.space_group_name_H-M   'P 1'
#
loop_
_entity.id
_entity.type
_entity.pdbx_description
1 polymer ?
#
loop_
_entity_poly.entity_id
_entity_poly.type
_entity_poly.pdbx_seq_one_letter_code
_entity_poly.pdbx_strand_id
1 'polypeptide(L)'
;MLQHVNIIMRRLINSVIRGHVNYFRLGNVQTVYRSLDCWVRMRLISFKFSRKWKTDNKRFPVHRFFKMGLLSFEREFLKARAKA
;
A
#
# COMPACT_ATOMS: atom_id res chain seq x y z
N MET A 1 16.59 6.27 8.82
CA MET A 1 15.99 5.18 7.99
C MET A 1 14.45 5.13 8.06
N LEU A 2 13.83 4.97 9.25
CA LEU A 2 12.36 4.93 9.39
C LEU A 2 11.64 6.21 8.89
N GLN A 3 12.22 7.38 9.15
CA GLN A 3 11.67 8.66 8.70
C GLN A 3 11.64 8.79 7.16
N HIS A 4 12.71 8.38 6.48
CA HIS A 4 12.76 8.37 5.01
C HIS A 4 11.69 7.46 4.40
N VAL A 5 11.51 6.26 4.98
CA VAL A 5 10.49 5.31 4.54
C VAL A 5 9.07 5.87 4.73
N ASN A 6 8.82 6.61 5.82
CA ASN A 6 7.54 7.30 6.04
C ASN A 6 7.28 8.43 5.03
N ILE A 7 8.31 9.20 4.66
CA ILE A 7 8.18 10.28 3.67
C ILE A 7 7.84 9.71 2.30
N ILE A 8 8.54 8.65 1.87
CA ILE A 8 8.30 7.97 0.59
C ILE A 8 6.86 7.43 0.55
N MET A 9 6.41 6.74 1.61
CA MET A 9 5.04 6.23 1.69
C MET A 9 4.00 7.35 1.55
N ARG A 10 4.15 8.44 2.31
CA ARG A 10 3.15 9.51 2.35
C ARG A 10 3.11 10.37 1.10
N ARG A 11 4.26 10.72 0.53
CA ARG A 11 4.31 11.66 -0.61
C ARG A 11 4.13 10.97 -1.96
N LEU A 12 4.79 9.84 -2.15
CA LEU A 12 4.87 9.20 -3.47
C LEU A 12 3.84 8.09 -3.62
N ILE A 13 3.81 7.14 -2.67
CA ILE A 13 2.95 5.96 -2.81
C ILE A 13 1.48 6.33 -2.64
N ASN A 14 1.13 7.09 -1.61
CA ASN A 14 -0.27 7.42 -1.35
C ASN A 14 -0.92 8.28 -2.47
N SER A 15 -0.16 9.17 -3.12
CA SER A 15 -0.67 9.98 -4.23
C SER A 15 -0.94 9.11 -5.46
N VAL A 16 -0.01 8.20 -5.79
CA VAL A 16 -0.18 7.21 -6.86
C VAL A 16 -1.38 6.30 -6.59
N ILE A 17 -1.55 5.78 -5.36
CA ILE A 17 -2.69 4.96 -4.98
C ILE A 17 -4.00 5.68 -5.28
N ARG A 18 -4.12 6.94 -4.82
CA ARG A 18 -5.35 7.74 -5.01
C ARG A 18 -5.66 7.96 -6.48
N GLY A 19 -4.67 8.35 -7.28
CA GLY A 19 -4.86 8.58 -8.72
C GLY A 19 -5.25 7.29 -9.45
N HIS A 20 -4.53 6.20 -9.18
CA HIS A 20 -4.75 4.91 -9.83
C HIS A 20 -6.13 4.34 -9.50
N VAL A 21 -6.53 4.40 -8.23
CA VAL A 21 -7.85 3.95 -7.79
C VAL A 21 -8.96 4.77 -8.45
N ASN A 22 -8.81 6.09 -8.54
CA ASN A 22 -9.82 6.94 -9.13
C ASN A 22 -9.99 6.65 -10.63
N TYR A 23 -8.89 6.33 -11.33
CA TYR A 23 -8.92 5.95 -12.74
C TYR A 23 -9.69 4.65 -12.96
N PHE A 24 -9.42 3.60 -12.18
CA PHE A 24 -10.08 2.30 -12.32
C PHE A 24 -11.36 2.15 -11.48
N ARG A 25 -11.95 3.25 -10.97
CA ARG A 25 -13.06 3.19 -10.00
C ARG A 25 -14.31 2.44 -10.48
N LEU A 26 -14.51 2.35 -11.80
CA LEU A 26 -15.62 1.65 -12.44
C LEU A 26 -15.31 0.19 -12.81
N GLY A 27 -14.06 -0.24 -12.68
CA GLY A 27 -13.62 -1.59 -13.07
C GLY A 27 -13.78 -2.64 -11.97
N ASN A 28 -13.84 -3.92 -12.35
CA ASN A 28 -13.84 -5.03 -11.40
C ASN A 28 -12.40 -5.44 -11.01
N VAL A 29 -11.74 -4.59 -10.23
CA VAL A 29 -10.30 -4.70 -9.89
C VAL A 29 -10.01 -4.99 -8.41
N GLN A 30 -11.05 -5.27 -7.61
CA GLN A 30 -10.91 -5.41 -6.16
C GLN A 30 -9.94 -6.54 -5.74
N THR A 31 -10.04 -7.70 -6.38
CA THR A 31 -9.16 -8.85 -6.08
C THR A 31 -7.71 -8.56 -6.47
N VAL A 32 -7.51 -7.86 -7.59
CA VAL A 32 -6.19 -7.39 -8.04
C VAL A 32 -5.59 -6.41 -7.03
N TYR A 33 -6.40 -5.51 -6.47
CA TYR A 33 -5.93 -4.57 -5.44
C TYR A 33 -5.51 -5.23 -4.13
N ARG A 34 -6.16 -6.32 -3.72
CA ARG A 34 -5.68 -7.11 -2.57
C ARG A 34 -4.29 -7.69 -2.80
N SER A 35 -4.06 -8.25 -3.99
CA SER A 35 -2.75 -8.77 -4.40
C SER A 35 -1.71 -7.66 -4.50
N LEU A 36 -2.10 -6.49 -5.02
CA LEU A 36 -1.23 -5.32 -5.15
C LEU A 36 -0.83 -4.75 -3.79
N ASP A 37 -1.76 -4.66 -2.84
CA ASP A 37 -1.47 -4.25 -1.46
C ASP A 37 -0.42 -5.18 -0.82
N CYS A 38 -0.54 -6.49 -1.01
CA CYS A 38 0.45 -7.46 -0.55
C CYS A 38 1.83 -7.23 -1.20
N TRP A 39 1.86 -6.97 -2.51
CA TRP A 39 3.10 -6.73 -3.25
C TRP A 39 3.80 -5.42 -2.82
N VAL A 40 3.06 -4.32 -2.66
CA VAL A 40 3.61 -3.04 -2.20
C VAL A 40 4.19 -3.16 -0.80
N ARG A 41 3.50 -3.85 0.12
CA ARG A 41 4.05 -4.11 1.46
C ARG A 41 5.36 -4.88 1.39
N MET A 42 5.42 -5.95 0.59
CA MET A 42 6.66 -6.73 0.43
C MET A 42 7.81 -5.88 -0.09
N ARG A 43 7.55 -4.96 -1.03
CA ARG A 43 8.55 -4.01 -1.52
C ARG A 43 9.02 -3.05 -0.44
N LEU A 44 8.10 -2.50 0.36
CA LEU A 44 8.44 -1.62 1.47
C LEU A 44 9.23 -2.32 2.59
N ILE A 45 8.86 -3.55 2.94
CA ILE A 45 9.62 -4.39 3.87
C ILE A 45 11.03 -4.60 3.31
N SER A 46 11.13 -4.94 2.02
CA SER A 46 12.43 -5.20 1.40
C SER A 46 13.32 -3.96 1.35
N PHE A 47 12.75 -2.80 1.05
CA PHE A 47 13.47 -1.52 1.08
C PHE A 47 13.92 -1.15 2.49
N LYS A 48 13.10 -1.43 3.51
CA LYS A 48 13.43 -1.15 4.90
C LYS A 48 14.58 -2.01 5.43
N PHE A 49 14.59 -3.31 5.13
CA PHE A 49 15.61 -4.24 5.61
C PHE A 49 16.74 -4.46 4.59
N SER A 50 16.69 -3.75 3.44
CA SER A 50 17.58 -3.92 2.28
C SER A 50 17.71 -5.38 1.81
N ARG A 51 16.69 -6.22 2.04
CA ARG A 51 16.69 -7.66 1.75
C ARG A 51 15.28 -8.19 1.62
N LYS A 52 15.10 -9.35 0.96
CA LYS A 52 13.80 -10.04 0.88
C LYS A 52 13.83 -11.32 1.71
N TRP A 53 13.07 -11.37 2.81
CA TRP A 53 12.95 -12.58 3.66
C TRP A 53 11.52 -12.80 4.13
N LYS A 54 11.06 -14.06 4.06
CA LYS A 54 9.76 -14.53 4.61
C LYS A 54 9.53 -14.15 6.09
N THR A 55 10.56 -14.16 6.95
CA THR A 55 10.40 -13.86 8.39
C THR A 55 10.13 -12.38 8.65
N ASP A 56 10.55 -11.50 7.74
CA ASP A 56 10.35 -10.05 7.90
C ASP A 56 8.86 -9.66 7.80
N ASN A 57 8.03 -10.47 7.13
CA ASN A 57 6.56 -10.31 7.14
C ASN A 57 5.95 -10.46 8.53
N LYS A 58 6.49 -11.39 9.33
CA LYS A 58 6.05 -11.61 10.71
C LYS A 58 6.57 -10.50 11.62
N ARG A 59 7.80 -10.02 11.39
CA ARG A 59 8.43 -8.93 12.16
C ARG A 59 7.78 -7.57 11.90
N PHE A 60 7.22 -7.36 10.71
CA PHE A 60 6.61 -6.10 10.30
C PHE A 60 5.16 -6.29 9.85
N PRO A 61 4.22 -6.38 10.81
CA PRO A 61 2.82 -6.67 10.53
C PRO A 61 2.10 -5.52 9.84
N VAL A 62 1.00 -5.85 9.15
CA VAL A 62 0.21 -4.93 8.33
C VAL A 62 -0.27 -3.69 9.10
N HIS A 63 -0.70 -3.84 10.34
CA HIS A 63 -1.17 -2.71 11.16
C HIS A 63 -0.11 -1.61 11.33
N ARG A 64 1.19 -1.98 11.28
CA ARG A 64 2.29 -1.02 11.42
C ARG A 64 2.43 -0.13 10.18
N PHE A 65 2.14 -0.66 8.98
CA PHE A 65 2.05 0.15 7.76
C PHE A 65 0.93 1.18 7.83
N PHE A 66 -0.25 0.77 8.32
CA PHE A 66 -1.36 1.69 8.50
C PHE A 66 -1.05 2.78 9.53
N LYS A 67 -0.38 2.44 10.65
CA LYS A 67 0.08 3.44 11.64
C LYS A 67 1.10 4.42 11.07
N MET A 68 1.87 4.01 10.07
CA MET A 68 2.80 4.87 9.33
C MET A 68 2.11 5.73 8.25
N GLY A 69 0.82 5.49 7.98
CA GLY A 69 0.01 6.24 7.03
C GLY A 69 0.00 5.69 5.62
N LEU A 70 0.40 4.43 5.38
CA LEU A 70 0.22 3.79 4.08
C LEU A 70 -1.27 3.56 3.79
N LEU A 71 -1.74 4.01 2.63
CA LEU A 71 -3.08 3.73 2.17
C LEU A 71 -3.16 2.31 1.58
N SER A 72 -4.34 1.70 1.65
CA SER A 72 -4.63 0.43 0.98
C SER A 72 -5.36 0.70 -0.32
N PHE A 73 -4.93 0.07 -1.41
CA PHE A 73 -5.60 0.14 -2.69
C PHE A 73 -7.06 -0.31 -2.57
N GLU A 74 -7.32 -1.43 -1.90
CA GLU A 74 -8.69 -1.93 -1.74
C GLU A 74 -9.56 -0.93 -0.97
N ARG A 75 -9.08 -0.40 0.16
CA ARG A 75 -9.86 0.54 0.97
C ARG A 75 -10.16 1.84 0.23
N GLU A 76 -9.18 2.39 -0.46
CA GLU A 76 -9.38 3.61 -1.24
C GLU A 76 -10.29 3.34 -2.45
N PHE A 77 -10.20 2.15 -3.06
CA PHE A 77 -11.08 1.76 -4.17
C PHE A 77 -12.53 1.65 -3.75
N LEU A 78 -12.82 1.01 -2.63
CA LEU A 78 -14.19 0.94 -2.11
C LEU A 78 -14.75 2.33 -1.81
N LYS A 79 -13.93 3.27 -1.31
CA LYS A 79 -14.32 4.67 -1.11
C LYS A 79 -14.58 5.40 -2.42
N ALA A 80 -13.74 5.20 -3.44
CA ALA A 80 -13.90 5.85 -4.74
C ALA A 80 -15.12 5.32 -5.50
N ARG A 81 -15.37 4.02 -5.40
CA ARG A 81 -16.53 3.36 -6.01
C ARG A 81 -17.85 3.80 -5.37
N ALA A 82 -17.88 4.00 -4.05
CA ALA A 82 -19.08 4.48 -3.35
C ALA A 82 -19.48 5.93 -3.69
N LYS A 83 -18.60 6.69 -4.38
CA LYS A 83 -18.86 8.07 -4.83
C LYS A 83 -19.32 8.16 -6.29
N ALA A 84 -19.30 7.05 -7.02
CA ALA A 84 -19.78 6.97 -8.39
C ALA A 84 -21.26 6.60 -8.37
#